data_AF-A0A1L3NF83-F1
#
_entry.id   AF-A0A1L3NF83-F1
#
_cell.length_a   1.000
_cell.length_b   1.000
_cell.length_c   1.000
_cell.angle_alpha   90.00
_cell.angle_beta   90.00
_cell.angle_gamma   90.00
#
_symmetry.space_group_name_H-M   'P 1'
#
loop_
_entity.id
_entity.type
_entity.pdbx_description
1 polymer ?
#
loop_
_entity_poly.entity_id
_entity_poly.type
_entity_poly.pdbx_seq_one_letter_code
_entity_poly.pdbx_strand_id
1 'polypeptide(L)' 'MKKYYDLPQSRLVACLDWKEGYGTLEQAQNYFKAEVREISKKEFDLLGEKYCKGK' A
#
# COMPACT_ATOMS: atom_id res chain seq x y z
N MET A 1 -7.42 -11.49 -3.47
CA MET A 1 -6.45 -11.60 -2.36
C MET A 1 -6.04 -10.20 -1.95
N LYS A 2 -6.43 -9.78 -0.74
CA LYS A 2 -6.15 -8.43 -0.25
C LYS A 2 -4.70 -8.29 0.18
N LYS A 3 -4.04 -7.25 -0.35
CA LYS A 3 -2.72 -6.80 0.08
C LYS A 3 -2.76 -5.31 0.39
N TYR A 4 -1.86 -4.87 1.25
CA TYR A 4 -1.80 -3.49 1.73
C TYR A 4 -0.44 -2.90 1.37
N TYR A 5 -0.44 -1.64 0.95
CA TYR A 5 0.74 -0.95 0.46
C TYR A 5 0.88 0.44 1.10
N ASP A 6 2.11 0.79 1.45
CA ASP A 6 2.53 2.15 1.78
C ASP A 6 3.12 2.82 0.54
N LEU A 7 2.63 4.02 0.23
CA LEU A 7 3.15 4.92 -0.79
C LEU A 7 3.72 6.15 -0.07
N PRO A 8 4.95 6.07 0.46
CA PRO A 8 5.49 7.07 1.39
C PRO A 8 5.65 8.44 0.74
N GLN A 9 6.03 8.49 -0.55
CA GLN A 9 6.17 9.75 -1.29
C GLN A 9 4.86 10.52 -1.40
N SER A 10 3.72 9.81 -1.47
CA SER A 10 2.39 10.41 -1.57
C SER A 10 1.68 10.51 -0.22
N ARG A 11 2.33 10.06 0.88
CA ARG A 11 1.70 9.89 2.20
C ARG A 11 0.33 9.21 2.09
N LEU A 12 0.29 8.12 1.32
CA LEU A 12 -0.93 7.38 1.04
C LEU A 12 -0.73 5.91 1.39
N VAL A 13 -1.80 5.28 1.86
CA VAL A 13 -1.87 3.82 2.01
C VAL A 13 -2.96 3.28 1.10
N ALA A 14 -2.69 2.14 0.45
CA ALA A 14 -3.62 1.52 -0.49
C ALA A 14 -3.91 0.06 -0.11
N CYS A 15 -5.17 -0.36 -0.28
CA CYS A 15 -5.56 -1.76 -0.20
C CYS A 15 -5.99 -2.21 -1.60
N LEU A 16 -5.34 -3.24 -2.14
CA LEU A 16 -5.68 -3.82 -3.44
C LEU A 16 -6.11 -5.27 -3.25
N ASP A 17 -7.18 -5.66 -3.95
CA ASP A 17 -7.55 -7.06 -4.08
C ASP A 17 -6.99 -7.61 -5.40
N TRP A 18 -5.94 -8.41 -5.29
CA TRP A 18 -5.29 -9.06 -6.43
C TRP A 18 -5.97 -10.37 -6.79
N LYS A 19 -5.99 -10.70 -8.08
CA LYS A 19 -6.30 -12.07 -8.52
C LYS A 19 -5.26 -13.06 -7.99
N GLU A 20 -5.65 -14.32 -7.83
CA GLU A 20 -4.73 -15.39 -7.46
C GLU A 20 -3.58 -15.47 -8.46
N GLY A 21 -2.34 -15.64 -7.97
CA GLY A 21 -1.13 -15.58 -8.79
C GLY A 21 -0.58 -14.17 -9.08
N TYR A 22 -1.24 -13.11 -8.61
CA TYR A 22 -0.79 -11.71 -8.74
C TYR A 22 -0.49 -11.06 -7.39
N GLY A 23 0.00 -9.82 -7.43
CA GLY A 23 0.26 -8.98 -6.27
C GLY A 23 1.67 -9.10 -5.74
N THR A 24 2.65 -9.42 -6.59
CA THR A 24 4.06 -9.28 -6.23
C THR A 24 4.40 -7.81 -6.00
N LEU A 25 5.49 -7.54 -5.28
CA LEU A 25 5.93 -6.17 -5.03
C LEU A 25 6.21 -5.42 -6.33
N GLU A 26 6.86 -6.07 -7.29
CA GLU A 26 7.16 -5.50 -8.61
C GLU A 26 5.87 -5.14 -9.38
N GLN A 27 4.85 -6.00 -9.34
CA GLN A 27 3.56 -5.71 -9.96
C GLN A 27 2.86 -4.51 -9.30
N ALA A 28 2.94 -4.40 -7.97
CA ALA A 28 2.39 -3.26 -7.25
C ALA A 28 3.13 -1.96 -7.59
N GLN A 29 4.47 -1.99 -7.64
CA GLN A 29 5.29 -0.84 -8.07
C GLN A 29 4.95 -0.39 -9.49
N ASN A 30 4.80 -1.34 -10.42
CA ASN A 30 4.38 -1.06 -11.79
C ASN A 30 2.95 -0.50 -11.88
N TYR A 31 2.02 -1.01 -11.06
CA TYR A 31 0.62 -0.55 -11.03
C TYR A 31 0.53 0.90 -10.54
N PHE A 32 1.19 1.22 -9.43
CA PHE A 32 1.19 2.57 -8.87
C PHE A 32 2.16 3.53 -9.56
N LYS A 33 3.05 3.02 -10.41
CA LYS A 33 4.16 3.76 -11.03
C LYS A 33 4.98 4.53 -9.98
N ALA A 34 5.19 3.90 -8.83
CA ALA A 34 5.83 4.51 -7.67
C ALA A 34 6.56 3.44 -6.86
N GLU A 35 7.53 3.86 -6.06
CA GLU A 35 8.11 3.00 -5.04
C GLU A 35 7.05 2.73 -3.97
N VAL A 36 6.66 1.45 -3.84
CA VAL A 36 5.70 1.00 -2.84
C VAL A 36 6.33 -0.03 -1.93
N ARG A 37 5.80 -0.11 -0.71
CA ARG A 37 6.17 -1.14 0.27
C ARG A 37 4.94 -1.95 0.63
N GLU A 38 5.03 -3.27 0.53
CA GLU A 38 3.99 -4.14 1.07
C GLU A 38 4.04 -4.09 2.60
N ILE A 39 2.88 -3.88 3.23
CA ILE A 39 2.73 -3.71 4.68
C ILE A 39 1.65 -4.62 5.22
N SER A 40 1.67 -4.84 6.54
CA SER A 40 0.60 -5.56 7.23
C SER A 40 -0.67 -4.71 7.34
N LYS A 41 -1.83 -5.34 7.58
CA LYS A 41 -3.08 -4.62 7.87
C LYS A 41 -2.93 -3.68 9.08
N LYS A 42 -2.24 -4.12 10.13
CA LYS A 42 -2.00 -3.32 11.33
C LYS A 42 -1.21 -2.04 11.00
N GLU A 43 -0.18 -2.16 10.17
CA GLU A 43 0.59 -1.00 9.71
C GLU A 43 -0.23 -0.10 8.78
N PHE A 44 -1.07 -0.67 7.92
CA PHE A 44 -1.98 0.10 7.06
C PHE A 44 -2.89 1.01 7.88
N ASP A 45 -3.52 0.47 8.92
CA ASP A 45 -4.42 1.23 9.79
C ASP A 45 -3.65 2.35 10.53
N LEU A 46 -2.46 2.05 11.08
CA LEU A 46 -1.60 3.01 11.77
C LEU A 46 -1.08 4.14 10.85
N LEU A 47 -0.61 3.80 9.65
CA LEU A 47 -0.11 4.76 8.67
C LEU A 47 -1.26 5.60 8.11
N GLY A 48 -2.45 5.01 7.91
CA GLY A 48 -3.65 5.73 7.51
C GLY A 48 -3.99 6.84 8.51
N GLU A 49 -3.99 6.54 9.81
CA GLU A 49 -4.17 7.56 10.84
C GLU A 49 -3.05 8.61 10.84
N LYS A 50 -1.79 8.19 10.75
CA LYS A 50 -0.63 9.09 10.74
C LYS A 50 -0.66 10.05 9.56
N TYR A 51 -1.00 9.56 8.38
CA TYR A 51 -1.07 10.38 7.16
C TYR A 51 -2.29 11.31 7.18
N CYS A 52 -3.43 10.87 7.73
CA CYS A 52 -4.62 11.74 7.86
C CYS A 52 -4.47 12.83 8.94
N LYS A 53 -3.84 12.53 10.09
CA LYS A 53 -3.72 13.45 11.24
C LYS A 53 -2.63 14.51 11.09
N GLY A 54 -1.73 14.37 10.12
CA GLY A 54 -0.64 15.34 9.90
C GLY A 54 -1.02 16.53 9.02
N LYS A 55 -2.20 17.13 9.26
CA LYS A 55 -2.64 18.42 8.69
C LYS A 55 -2.54 19.52 9.73
#